data_AF-X1V316-F1
#
_entry.id   AF-X1V316-F1
#
_cell.length_a   1.000
_cell.length_b   1.000
_cell.length_c   1.000
_cell.angle_alpha   90.00
_cell.angle_beta   90.00
_cell.angle_gamma   90.00
#
_symmetry.space_group_name_H-M   'P 1'
#
loop_
_entity.id
_entity.type
_entity.pdbx_description
1 polymer ?
#
loop_
_entity_poly.entity_id
_entity_poly.type
_entity_poly.pdbx_seq_one_letter_code
_entity_poly.pdbx_strand_id
1 'polypeptide(L)'
;MLSYSVYILQNPEGKLYIGQTENLEDRLKRNNEGRSRSNNPAPVPWDFIILMPDFTLYILRNLKGKFYIGQTSNLEERLTRHNTNRPKYTRNKGPWTLVYQKSYPTRAEAMKREKQLKKWRRELLLKLIDQR
;
A
#
# COMPACT_ATOMS: atom_id res chain seq x y z
N MET A 1 8.12 20.05 -1.60
CA MET A 1 6.97 19.43 -2.28
C MET A 1 6.05 18.93 -1.18
N LEU A 2 4.93 19.62 -0.94
CA LEU A 2 3.95 19.22 0.08
C LEU A 2 3.31 17.92 -0.37
N SER A 3 3.46 16.85 0.40
CA SER A 3 2.87 15.54 0.10
C SER A 3 1.44 15.54 0.59
N TYR A 4 0.51 15.84 -0.32
CA TYR A 4 -0.90 15.80 -0.02
C TYR A 4 -1.42 14.35 -0.01
N SER A 5 -2.01 13.90 1.10
CA SER A 5 -2.73 12.63 1.16
C SER A 5 -4.20 12.85 0.81
N VAL A 6 -4.67 12.16 -0.23
CA VAL A 6 -6.08 12.15 -0.65
C VAL A 6 -6.82 11.06 0.13
N TYR A 7 -8.01 11.36 0.64
CA TYR A 7 -8.87 10.40 1.35
C TYR A 7 -10.31 10.45 0.82
N ILE A 8 -11.05 9.35 0.95
CA ILE A 8 -12.46 9.27 0.53
C ILE A 8 -13.33 9.00 1.75
N LEU A 9 -14.38 9.79 1.94
CA LEU A 9 -15.38 9.63 3.00
C LEU A 9 -16.67 9.08 2.40
N GLN A 10 -17.32 8.12 3.05
CA GLN A 10 -18.67 7.67 2.69
C GLN A 10 -19.65 8.09 3.78
N ASN A 11 -20.76 8.75 3.41
CA ASN A 11 -21.81 9.07 4.39
C ASN A 11 -22.72 7.83 4.64
N PRO A 12 -23.57 7.86 5.68
CA PRO A 12 -24.51 6.78 5.98
C PRO A 12 -25.53 6.48 4.86
N GLU A 13 -25.72 7.41 3.93
CA GLU A 13 -26.58 7.27 2.74
C GLU A 13 -25.82 6.66 1.55
N GLY A 14 -24.56 6.29 1.73
CA GLY A 14 -23.72 5.63 0.73
C GLY A 14 -22.97 6.57 -0.23
N LYS A 15 -23.10 7.89 -0.08
CA LYS A 15 -22.48 8.90 -0.95
C LYS A 15 -21.01 9.11 -0.60
N LEU A 16 -20.15 9.12 -1.64
CA LEU A 16 -18.69 9.25 -1.52
C LEU A 16 -18.22 10.70 -1.72
N TYR A 17 -17.21 11.12 -0.94
CA TYR A 17 -16.59 12.45 -0.98
C TYR A 17 -15.06 12.33 -1.00
N ILE A 18 -14.37 13.12 -1.80
CA ILE A 18 -12.91 13.13 -1.89
C ILE A 18 -12.36 14.35 -1.16
N GLY A 19 -11.43 14.15 -0.23
CA GLY A 19 -10.73 15.20 0.52
C GLY A 19 -9.21 15.10 0.38
N GLN A 20 -8.49 16.17 0.69
CA GLN A 20 -7.03 16.24 0.61
C GLN A 20 -6.46 16.89 1.88
N THR A 21 -5.36 16.37 2.43
CA THR A 21 -4.69 16.94 3.62
C THR A 21 -3.18 16.98 3.47
N GLU A 22 -2.55 18.00 4.03
CA GLU A 22 -1.11 18.27 3.89
C GLU A 22 -0.25 17.56 4.96
N ASN A 23 -0.82 17.21 6.12
CA ASN A 23 -0.11 16.48 7.18
C ASN A 23 -1.11 15.91 8.23
N LEU A 24 -0.95 14.66 8.65
CA LEU A 24 -1.83 13.98 9.62
C LEU A 24 -1.60 14.52 11.05
N GLU A 25 -0.38 14.93 11.40
CA GLU A 25 -0.05 15.46 12.74
C GLU A 25 -0.63 16.86 12.96
N ASP A 26 -0.72 17.68 11.92
CA ASP A 26 -1.30 19.03 12.00
C ASP A 26 -2.81 19.01 12.24
N ARG A 27 -3.49 17.92 11.86
CA ARG A 27 -4.93 17.73 12.15
C ARG A 27 -5.18 17.38 13.62
N LEU A 28 -4.26 16.69 14.30
CA LEU A 28 -4.38 16.35 15.72
C LEU A 28 -4.13 17.57 16.62
N LYS A 29 -3.18 18.44 16.26
CA LYS A 29 -2.88 19.66 17.03
C LYS A 29 -3.97 20.74 16.91
N ARG A 30 -4.58 20.89 15.73
CA ARG A 30 -5.65 21.88 15.50
C ARG A 30 -6.96 21.57 16.22
N ASN A 31 -7.22 20.32 16.60
CA ASN A 31 -8.46 19.95 17.29
C ASN A 31 -8.44 20.22 18.81
N ASN A 32 -7.27 20.47 19.42
CA ASN A 32 -7.16 20.74 20.85
C ASN A 32 -7.04 22.22 21.21
N GLU A 33 -6.89 23.12 20.23
CA GLU A 33 -6.84 24.56 20.47
C GLU A 33 -8.11 25.20 19.89
N GLY A 34 -9.03 25.53 20.78
CA GLY A 34 -10.37 26.00 20.43
C GLY A 34 -10.35 27.21 19.50
N ARG A 35 -11.20 27.15 18.46
CA ARG A 35 -11.79 28.32 17.81
C ARG A 35 -13.06 27.91 17.07
N SER A 36 -14.18 28.28 17.69
CA SER A 36 -15.50 28.29 17.07
C SER A 36 -15.50 29.31 15.93
N ARG A 37 -15.74 28.88 14.68
CA ARG A 37 -16.23 29.68 13.54
C ARG A 37 -16.70 28.78 12.39
N SER A 38 -17.76 29.23 11.74
CA SER A 38 -18.67 28.55 10.82
C SER A 38 -18.04 27.94 9.56
N ASN A 39 -18.64 26.84 9.10
CA ASN A 39 -18.41 26.07 7.85
C ASN A 39 -17.45 24.87 7.89
N ASN A 40 -17.04 24.39 9.07
CA ASN A 40 -16.40 23.08 9.14
C ASN A 40 -17.46 21.97 9.02
N PRO A 41 -17.27 20.97 8.13
CA PRO A 41 -18.09 19.77 8.16
C PRO A 41 -17.97 19.13 9.55
N ALA A 42 -19.07 18.59 10.05
CA ALA A 42 -19.13 17.93 11.35
C ALA A 42 -17.92 16.98 11.54
N PRO A 43 -17.37 16.87 12.77
CA PRO A 43 -16.23 15.98 13.01
C PRO A 43 -16.60 14.59 12.52
N VAL A 44 -15.86 14.11 11.51
CA VAL A 44 -16.01 12.75 11.02
C VAL A 44 -15.85 11.81 12.21
N PRO A 45 -16.82 10.94 12.52
CA PRO A 45 -16.65 10.00 13.61
C PRO A 45 -15.40 9.15 13.33
N TRP A 46 -14.56 8.95 14.33
CA TRP A 46 -13.28 8.24 14.18
C TRP A 46 -13.45 6.81 13.66
N ASP A 47 -14.67 6.26 13.75
CA ASP A 47 -15.06 4.96 13.22
C ASP A 47 -15.15 4.90 11.68
N PHE A 48 -15.12 6.06 10.99
CA PHE A 48 -15.21 6.18 9.52
C PHE A 48 -13.85 6.28 8.80
N ILE A 49 -12.73 6.01 9.47
CA ILE A 49 -11.44 5.90 8.78
C ILE A 49 -11.42 4.58 7.99
N ILE A 50 -11.82 4.65 6.72
CA ILE A 50 -11.56 3.57 5.78
C ILE A 50 -10.04 3.46 5.66
N LEU A 51 -9.49 2.38 6.21
CA LEU A 51 -8.08 1.97 6.07
C LEU A 51 -7.74 1.86 4.59
N MET A 52 -7.20 2.95 4.01
CA MET A 52 -6.52 2.85 2.73
C MET A 52 -5.29 1.96 2.95
N PRO A 53 -5.12 0.89 2.17
CA PRO A 53 -4.03 -0.03 2.41
C PRO A 53 -2.69 0.62 2.07
N ASP A 54 -1.87 0.86 3.09
CA ASP A 54 -0.58 1.52 2.95
C ASP A 54 0.50 0.62 2.32
N PHE A 55 0.27 -0.71 2.25
CA PHE A 55 1.29 -1.66 1.83
C PHE A 55 0.79 -2.69 0.83
N THR A 56 1.54 -2.86 -0.24
CA THR A 56 1.31 -3.89 -1.27
C THR A 56 2.37 -4.97 -1.17
N LEU A 57 1.92 -6.21 -0.92
CA LEU A 57 2.71 -7.42 -1.10
C LEU A 57 2.72 -7.78 -2.58
N TYR A 58 3.87 -8.17 -3.12
CA TYR A 58 4.01 -8.54 -4.53
C TYR A 58 4.91 -9.76 -4.71
N ILE A 59 4.66 -10.46 -5.82
CA ILE A 59 5.51 -11.53 -6.33
C ILE A 59 5.93 -11.17 -7.76
N LEU A 60 7.23 -11.15 -7.99
CA LEU A 60 7.81 -11.00 -9.32
C LEU A 60 8.35 -12.36 -9.79
N ARG A 61 8.31 -12.58 -11.10
CA ARG A 61 8.92 -13.72 -11.78
C ARG A 61 9.88 -13.22 -12.85
N ASN A 62 11.05 -13.82 -12.95
CA ASN A 62 11.96 -13.56 -14.07
C ASN A 62 11.84 -14.63 -15.17
N LEU A 63 12.52 -14.42 -16.29
CA LEU A 63 12.52 -15.36 -17.43
C LEU A 63 13.03 -16.76 -17.07
N LYS A 64 13.95 -16.87 -16.10
CA LYS A 64 14.46 -18.15 -15.57
C LYS A 64 13.50 -18.82 -14.58
N GLY A 65 12.29 -18.28 -14.40
CA GLY A 65 11.27 -18.81 -13.51
C GLY A 65 11.56 -18.62 -12.02
N LYS A 66 12.55 -17.81 -11.62
CA LYS A 66 12.80 -17.48 -10.22
C LYS A 66 11.76 -16.47 -9.72
N PHE A 67 11.36 -16.64 -8.46
CA PHE A 67 10.43 -15.75 -7.79
C PHE A 67 11.15 -14.77 -6.86
N TYR A 68 10.67 -13.55 -6.81
CA TYR A 68 11.02 -12.56 -5.79
C TYR A 68 9.74 -12.14 -5.07
N ILE A 69 9.77 -12.17 -3.73
CA ILE A 69 8.62 -11.83 -2.89
C ILE A 69 9.05 -10.68 -1.99
N GLY A 70 8.25 -9.62 -1.99
CA GLY A 70 8.49 -8.45 -1.16
C GLY A 70 7.21 -7.67 -0.90
N GLN A 71 7.31 -6.65 -0.07
CA GLN A 71 6.25 -5.67 0.16
C GLN A 71 6.79 -4.25 0.01
N THR A 72 5.92 -3.31 -0.30
CA THR A 72 6.26 -1.90 -0.53
C THR A 72 5.01 -1.03 -0.41
N SER A 73 5.17 0.22 0.00
CA SER A 73 4.10 1.22 -0.07
C SER A 73 3.92 1.79 -1.48
N ASN A 74 4.98 1.76 -2.29
CA ASN A 74 4.95 2.15 -3.71
C ASN A 74 5.46 1.00 -4.60
N LEU A 75 4.54 0.35 -5.32
CA LEU A 75 4.83 -0.81 -6.17
C LEU A 75 5.50 -0.40 -7.49
N GLU A 76 5.06 0.69 -8.09
CA GLU A 76 5.55 1.17 -9.38
C GLU A 76 7.01 1.62 -9.30
N GLU A 77 7.35 2.42 -8.29
CA GLU A 77 8.73 2.82 -8.02
C GLU A 77 9.63 1.60 -7.75
N ARG A 78 9.10 0.61 -7.02
CA ARG A 78 9.82 -0.63 -6.70
C ARG A 78 10.09 -1.47 -7.95
N LEU A 79 9.10 -1.64 -8.83
CA LEU A 79 9.25 -2.40 -10.07
C LEU A 79 10.24 -1.71 -11.01
N THR A 80 10.11 -0.39 -11.15
CA THR A 80 11.05 0.44 -11.92
C THR A 80 12.47 0.27 -11.39
N ARG A 81 12.68 0.37 -10.07
CA ARG A 81 14.00 0.17 -9.44
C ARG A 81 14.58 -1.23 -9.66
N HIS A 82 13.75 -2.28 -9.66
CA HIS A 82 14.20 -3.65 -9.93
C HIS A 82 14.61 -3.88 -11.39
N ASN A 83 13.91 -3.24 -12.34
CA ASN A 83 14.18 -3.38 -13.77
C ASN A 83 15.23 -2.39 -14.29
N THR A 84 15.50 -1.29 -13.58
CA THR A 84 16.57 -0.31 -13.91
C THR A 84 17.96 -0.69 -13.37
N ASN A 85 18.14 -1.93 -12.90
CA ASN A 85 19.45 -2.55 -12.61
C ASN A 85 20.29 -1.89 -11.48
N ARG A 86 19.68 -1.11 -10.56
CA ARG A 86 20.39 -0.37 -9.49
C ARG A 86 20.68 -1.13 -8.16
N PRO A 87 19.93 -2.15 -7.70
CA PRO A 87 20.25 -2.84 -6.44
C PRO A 87 21.33 -3.94 -6.58
N LYS A 88 22.31 -3.96 -5.66
CA LYS A 88 23.39 -4.97 -5.57
C LYS A 88 22.91 -6.44 -5.66
N TYR A 89 21.69 -6.75 -5.19
CA TYR A 89 21.13 -8.11 -5.11
C TYR A 89 20.31 -8.58 -6.34
N THR A 90 19.78 -7.66 -7.17
CA THR A 90 18.96 -7.98 -8.36
C THR A 90 19.65 -7.69 -9.68
N ARG A 91 20.88 -7.15 -9.65
CA ARG A 91 21.74 -6.97 -10.82
C ARG A 91 21.84 -8.29 -11.62
N ASN A 92 21.55 -8.23 -12.91
CA ASN A 92 21.58 -9.36 -13.86
C ASN A 92 20.55 -10.49 -13.62
N LYS A 93 19.51 -10.27 -12.80
CA LYS A 93 18.44 -11.28 -12.58
C LYS A 93 17.10 -10.89 -13.19
N GLY A 94 17.01 -9.68 -13.76
CA GLY A 94 15.87 -9.24 -14.56
C GLY A 94 15.92 -9.80 -15.99
N PRO A 95 14.91 -9.50 -16.83
CA PRO A 95 13.73 -8.68 -16.50
C PRO A 95 12.80 -9.38 -15.51
N TRP A 96 12.16 -8.59 -14.64
CA TRP A 96 11.18 -9.05 -13.65
C TRP A 96 9.77 -8.62 -14.07
N THR A 97 8.87 -9.59 -14.11
CA THR A 97 7.45 -9.39 -14.40
C THR A 97 6.63 -9.58 -13.13
N LEU A 98 5.69 -8.69 -12.86
CA LEU A 98 4.75 -8.81 -11.76
C LEU A 98 3.74 -9.91 -12.05
N VAL A 99 3.67 -10.93 -11.21
CA VAL A 99 2.74 -12.07 -11.38
C VAL A 99 1.64 -12.09 -10.33
N TYR A 100 1.86 -11.50 -9.16
CA TYR A 100 0.86 -11.42 -8.10
C TYR A 100 1.04 -10.14 -7.28
N GLN A 101 -0.06 -9.54 -6.83
CA GLN A 101 -0.05 -8.47 -5.84
C GLN A 101 -1.27 -8.58 -4.92
N LYS A 102 -1.11 -8.15 -3.66
CA LYS A 102 -2.22 -8.02 -2.70
C LYS A 102 -1.95 -6.87 -1.74
N SER A 103 -2.95 -6.03 -1.54
CA SER A 103 -2.89 -4.87 -0.63
C SER A 103 -3.25 -5.27 0.79
N TYR A 104 -2.59 -4.62 1.76
CA TYR A 104 -2.76 -4.83 3.19
C TYR A 104 -2.91 -3.48 3.91
N PRO A 105 -3.82 -3.38 4.88
CA PRO A 105 -4.00 -2.19 5.71
C PRO A 105 -2.72 -1.74 6.41
N THR A 106 -1.93 -2.69 6.91
CA THR A 106 -0.72 -2.38 7.69
C THR A 106 0.53 -3.06 7.16
N ARG A 107 1.70 -2.43 7.41
CA ARG A 107 3.02 -3.04 7.14
C ARG A 107 3.19 -4.38 7.83
N ALA A 108 2.68 -4.50 9.06
CA ALA A 108 2.82 -5.69 9.88
C ALA A 108 2.11 -6.89 9.24
N GLU A 109 0.90 -6.70 8.72
CA GLU A 109 0.15 -7.74 8.01
C GLU A 109 0.83 -8.13 6.69
N ALA A 110 1.28 -7.13 5.90
CA ALA A 110 2.03 -7.37 4.68
C ALA A 110 3.30 -8.19 4.96
N MET A 111 4.06 -7.82 6.00
CA MET A 111 5.29 -8.51 6.41
C MET A 111 5.01 -9.93 6.93
N LYS A 112 3.92 -10.13 7.69
CA LYS A 112 3.52 -11.46 8.17
C LYS A 112 3.23 -12.38 6.98
N ARG A 113 2.48 -11.88 5.99
CA ARG A 113 2.21 -12.64 4.76
C ARG A 113 3.47 -12.88 3.94
N GLU A 114 4.33 -11.87 3.78
CA GLU A 114 5.61 -12.00 3.07
C GLU A 114 6.47 -13.13 3.66
N LYS A 115 6.63 -13.16 4.99
CA LYS A 115 7.37 -14.22 5.70
C LYS A 115 6.75 -15.59 5.48
N GLN A 116 5.42 -15.69 5.44
CA GLN A 116 4.72 -16.93 5.16
C GLN A 116 5.00 -17.41 3.73
N LEU A 117 4.86 -16.54 2.72
CA LEU A 117 5.09 -16.87 1.32
C LEU A 117 6.55 -17.25 1.04
N LYS A 118 7.51 -16.60 1.72
CA LYS A 118 8.93 -16.95 1.59
C LYS A 118 9.27 -18.37 2.08
N LYS A 119 8.42 -18.96 2.94
CA LYS A 119 8.55 -20.35 3.39
C LYS A 119 7.82 -21.35 2.49
N TRP A 120 6.98 -20.88 1.56
CA TRP A 120 6.20 -21.75 0.71
C TRP A 120 7.06 -22.44 -0.35
N ARG A 121 6.70 -23.70 -0.65
CA ARG A 121 7.23 -24.40 -1.81
C ARG A 121 6.75 -23.74 -3.10
N ARG A 122 7.52 -23.93 -4.17
CA ARG A 122 7.24 -23.39 -5.50
C ARG A 122 5.82 -23.72 -5.98
N GLU A 123 5.36 -24.95 -5.77
CA GLU A 123 4.03 -25.41 -6.18
C GLU A 123 2.90 -24.59 -5.55
N LEU A 124 3.01 -24.25 -4.26
CA LEU A 124 2.01 -23.46 -3.55
C LEU A 124 1.99 -22.01 -4.05
N LEU A 125 3.16 -21.45 -4.38
CA LEU A 125 3.24 -20.12 -4.98
C LEU A 125 2.59 -20.10 -6.36
N LEU A 126 2.79 -21.13 -7.18
CA LEU A 126 2.16 -21.25 -8.48
C LEU A 126 0.64 -21.36 -8.37
N LYS A 127 0.12 -22.20 -7.45
CA LYS A 127 -1.32 -22.28 -7.18
C LYS A 127 -1.91 -20.93 -6.77
N LEU A 128 -1.22 -20.17 -5.91
CA LEU A 128 -1.66 -18.83 -5.51
C LEU A 128 -1.70 -17.84 -6.68
N ILE A 129 -0.74 -17.93 -7.60
CA ILE A 129 -0.66 -17.05 -8.78
C ILE A 129 -1.77 -17.40 -9.78
N ASP A 130 -2.10 -18.69 -9.92
CA ASP A 130 -3.10 -19.20 -10.86
C ASP A 130 -4.55 -18.91 -10.42
N GLN A 131 -4.77 -18.74 -9.12
CA GLN A 131 -6.07 -18.37 -8.53
C GLN A 131 -6.39 -16.86 -8.64
N ARG A 132 -5.69 -16.11 -9.47
CA ARG A 132 -5.77 -14.65 -9.56
C ARG A 132 -6.65 -14.18 -10.72
#